data_AF-A0A0S2ZJY9-F1
#
_entry.id   AF-A0A0S2ZJY9-F1
#
_cell.length_a   1.000
_cell.length_b   1.000
_cell.length_c   1.000
_cell.angle_alpha   90.00
_cell.angle_beta   90.00
_cell.angle_gamma   90.00
#
_symmetry.space_group_name_H-M   'P 1'
#
loop_
_entity.id
_entity.type
_entity.pdbx_description
1 polymer ?
#
loop_
_entity_poly.entity_id
_entity_poly.type
_entity_poly.pdbx_seq_one_letter_code
_entity_poly.pdbx_strand_id
1 'polypeptide(L)'
;MNEELKRKLKKIYDYENNIDFDPFGKSYVRHKPSIREIDKECIEYIKTKIDNVELKRLVLYLKKEEIKNSIKKHEYGIEKEINKLEILRKEILENDEFIAEEKRIKNWNEEVHNKPIKKLENLYKEINQENIYKFIIEKYNENIESYKLTEKITKVFNQEDYLYANILELLLKEIYKEEEPYYEINEKNNRLKETYEFIDEDEQYKKYGLLKLNSNRNLEKPMLNSPPYYIHDNRKGYIVLDSRILDEALIKLYYLKQDNLITDLSLRANYYKRIQENRRILIYEERAFGKYFSFENLKNLIPTKLYSTVTNNSLWINIKNRSITFEELLDDFEIEDKKEFIKTQVIHCEYFEDKEEFYISHIDHEYIFYSFDEYEERIKDIEQKGNIKKKLKTFKVDNSRIPFIIDNKNILLFFLNQYFKSKDLLLEYFQKYE
;
A
#
# COMPACT_ATOMS: atom_id res chain seq x y z
N MET A 1 -22.37 7.99 -11.36
CA MET A 1 -22.75 7.46 -10.03
C MET A 1 -23.97 6.55 -10.15
N ASN A 2 -23.72 5.24 -10.22
CA ASN A 2 -24.73 4.21 -10.34
C ASN A 2 -25.72 4.26 -9.16
N GLU A 3 -27.01 4.44 -9.44
CA GLU A 3 -28.09 4.50 -8.44
C GLU A 3 -28.17 3.23 -7.57
N GLU A 4 -27.69 2.10 -8.08
CA GLU A 4 -27.59 0.84 -7.33
C GLU A 4 -26.63 0.95 -6.14
N LEU A 5 -25.46 1.58 -6.34
CA LEU A 5 -24.46 1.79 -5.28
C LEU A 5 -24.98 2.76 -4.22
N LYS A 6 -25.64 3.85 -4.65
CA LYS A 6 -26.30 4.77 -3.72
C LYS A 6 -27.34 4.04 -2.87
N ARG A 7 -28.11 3.14 -3.47
CA ARG A 7 -29.13 2.33 -2.77
C ARG A 7 -28.54 1.33 -1.78
N LYS A 8 -27.43 0.65 -2.14
CA LYS A 8 -26.75 -0.30 -1.26
C LYS A 8 -26.12 0.41 -0.07
N LEU A 9 -25.42 1.52 -0.30
CA LEU A 9 -24.83 2.35 0.77
C LEU A 9 -25.90 3.01 1.64
N LYS A 10 -27.01 3.48 1.04
CA LYS A 10 -28.15 4.02 1.80
C LYS A 10 -28.86 2.97 2.64
N LYS A 11 -28.97 1.72 2.17
CA LYS A 11 -29.49 0.60 2.98
C LYS A 11 -28.64 0.28 4.21
N ILE A 12 -27.33 0.50 4.12
CA ILE A 12 -26.39 0.35 5.24
C ILE A 12 -26.55 1.53 6.22
N TYR A 13 -26.69 2.75 5.69
CA TYR A 13 -26.91 3.98 6.45
C TYR A 13 -28.29 4.05 7.15
N ASP A 14 -29.36 3.57 6.51
CA ASP A 14 -30.72 3.53 7.09
C ASP A 14 -30.84 2.48 8.22
N TYR A 15 -29.82 1.62 8.40
CA TYR A 15 -29.75 0.61 9.46
C TYR A 15 -29.40 1.21 10.83
N GLU A 16 -28.74 2.39 10.89
CA GLU A 16 -28.52 3.13 12.14
C GLU A 16 -29.78 3.88 12.62
N ASN A 17 -30.66 4.26 11.70
CA ASN A 17 -31.79 5.15 12.01
C ASN A 17 -33.10 4.41 12.33
N ASN A 18 -33.15 3.08 12.14
CA ASN A 18 -34.24 2.22 12.64
C ASN A 18 -33.77 1.41 13.84
N ILE A 19 -33.44 2.10 14.94
CA ILE A 19 -33.67 1.51 16.27
C ILE A 19 -35.14 1.77 16.57
N ASP A 20 -36.02 0.95 15.99
CA ASP A 20 -37.38 0.83 16.51
C ASP A 20 -37.25 0.29 17.94
N PHE A 21 -37.37 1.19 18.92
CA PHE A 21 -37.69 0.81 20.28
C PHE A 21 -39.13 0.31 20.26
N ASP A 22 -39.32 -0.97 19.94
CA ASP A 22 -40.58 -1.66 20.17
C ASP A 22 -40.75 -1.85 21.69
N PRO A 23 -41.69 -1.14 22.36
CA PRO A 23 -41.90 -1.31 23.79
C PRO A 23 -42.63 -2.63 24.10
N PHE A 24 -43.08 -3.38 23.08
CA PHE A 24 -43.89 -4.58 23.24
C PHE A 24 -43.42 -5.68 22.28
N GLY A 25 -42.28 -6.25 22.65
CA GLY A 25 -41.52 -7.26 21.92
C GLY A 25 -42.29 -8.20 20.99
N LYS A 26 -41.82 -8.25 19.75
CA LYS A 26 -41.62 -9.49 18.97
C LYS A 26 -40.35 -9.37 18.13
N SER A 27 -39.32 -10.14 18.50
CA SER A 27 -38.04 -10.21 17.79
C SER A 27 -38.21 -10.88 16.42
N TYR A 28 -38.41 -10.09 15.36
CA TYR A 28 -38.16 -10.54 13.99
C TYR A 28 -36.72 -10.20 13.62
N VAL A 29 -35.80 -11.16 13.81
CA VAL A 29 -34.42 -11.03 13.30
C VAL A 29 -34.46 -11.27 11.79
N ARG A 30 -34.60 -10.21 10.99
CA ARG A 30 -34.25 -10.27 9.57
C ARG A 30 -32.77 -10.58 9.46
N HIS A 31 -32.40 -11.47 8.54
CA HIS A 31 -31.01 -11.84 8.26
C HIS A 31 -30.11 -10.59 8.20
N LYS A 32 -29.12 -10.57 9.11
CA LYS A 32 -28.14 -9.51 9.26
C LYS A 32 -26.85 -9.99 8.58
N PRO A 33 -26.58 -9.58 7.32
CA PRO A 33 -25.31 -9.94 6.68
C PRO A 33 -24.15 -9.48 7.54
N SER A 34 -23.11 -10.29 7.63
CA SER A 34 -21.95 -9.97 8.46
C SER A 34 -21.23 -8.76 7.87
N ILE A 35 -20.64 -7.94 8.75
CA ILE A 35 -19.84 -6.76 8.40
C ILE A 35 -18.84 -7.11 7.28
N ARG A 36 -18.19 -8.27 7.39
CA ARG A 36 -17.22 -8.78 6.42
C ARG A 36 -17.78 -9.05 5.03
N GLU A 37 -19.05 -9.45 4.91
CA GLU A 37 -19.69 -9.72 3.62
C GLU A 37 -20.05 -8.42 2.90
N ILE A 38 -20.56 -7.44 3.64
CA ILE A 38 -20.84 -6.09 3.11
C ILE A 38 -19.54 -5.39 2.70
N ASP A 39 -18.49 -5.50 3.53
CA ASP A 39 -17.17 -4.93 3.29
C ASP A 39 -16.53 -5.47 2.03
N LYS A 40 -16.55 -6.81 1.86
CA LYS A 40 -15.96 -7.46 0.70
C LYS A 40 -16.66 -7.04 -0.59
N GLU A 41 -17.99 -7.05 -0.60
CA GLU A 41 -18.75 -6.64 -1.78
C GLU A 41 -18.52 -5.17 -2.14
N CYS A 42 -18.46 -4.27 -1.14
CA CYS A 42 -18.23 -2.84 -1.39
C CYS A 42 -16.80 -2.57 -1.88
N ILE A 43 -15.80 -3.17 -1.24
CA ILE A 43 -14.39 -3.00 -1.63
C ILE A 43 -14.13 -3.60 -3.01
N GLU A 44 -14.66 -4.78 -3.30
CA GLU A 44 -14.50 -5.47 -4.59
C GLU A 44 -15.22 -4.71 -5.71
N TYR A 45 -16.40 -4.12 -5.43
CA TYR A 45 -17.11 -3.25 -6.36
C TYR A 45 -16.35 -1.94 -6.64
N ILE A 46 -15.88 -1.25 -5.60
CA ILE A 46 -15.12 0.01 -5.74
C ILE A 46 -13.85 -0.24 -6.57
N LYS A 47 -13.10 -1.31 -6.28
CA LYS A 47 -11.87 -1.68 -7.02
C LYS A 47 -12.10 -2.03 -8.49
N THR A 48 -13.26 -2.60 -8.83
CA THR A 48 -13.50 -3.16 -10.18
C THR A 48 -14.39 -2.29 -11.07
N LYS A 49 -15.12 -1.31 -10.53
CA LYS A 49 -16.19 -0.60 -11.27
C LYS A 49 -16.19 0.92 -11.16
N ILE A 50 -15.42 1.53 -10.26
CA ILE A 50 -15.49 2.99 -10.02
C ILE A 50 -14.14 3.61 -10.35
N ASP A 51 -14.11 4.50 -11.35
CA ASP A 51 -12.91 5.28 -11.65
C ASP A 51 -12.63 6.34 -10.57
N ASN A 52 -11.43 6.90 -10.59
CA ASN A 52 -10.97 7.84 -9.58
C ASN A 52 -11.84 9.12 -9.53
N VAL A 53 -12.38 9.57 -10.66
CA VAL A 53 -13.23 10.77 -10.73
C VAL A 53 -14.59 10.52 -10.11
N GLU A 54 -15.19 9.36 -10.37
CA GLU A 54 -16.46 8.95 -9.77
C GLU A 54 -16.33 8.74 -8.26
N LEU A 55 -15.23 8.17 -7.79
CA LEU A 55 -14.96 7.97 -6.37
C LEU A 55 -14.85 9.31 -5.62
N LYS A 56 -14.10 10.28 -6.16
CA LYS A 56 -14.01 11.65 -5.60
C LYS A 56 -15.39 12.31 -5.47
N ARG A 57 -16.23 12.19 -6.50
CA ARG A 57 -17.59 12.76 -6.50
C ARG A 57 -18.48 12.11 -5.45
N LEU A 58 -18.38 10.80 -5.28
CA LEU A 58 -19.13 10.05 -4.26
C LEU A 58 -18.79 10.52 -2.84
N VAL A 59 -17.50 10.73 -2.56
CA VAL A 59 -17.02 11.17 -1.24
C VAL A 59 -17.52 12.58 -0.91
N LEU A 60 -17.40 13.50 -1.87
CA LEU A 60 -17.91 14.86 -1.72
C LEU A 60 -19.40 14.86 -1.41
N TYR A 61 -20.16 14.00 -2.10
CA TYR A 61 -21.59 13.86 -1.87
C TYR A 61 -21.91 13.34 -0.46
N LEU A 62 -21.33 12.20 -0.08
CA LEU A 62 -21.60 11.57 1.22
C LEU A 62 -21.27 12.51 2.38
N LYS A 63 -20.14 13.23 2.29
CA LYS A 63 -19.74 14.15 3.36
C LYS A 63 -20.64 15.38 3.46
N LYS A 64 -21.07 15.92 2.32
CA LYS A 64 -22.03 17.02 2.30
C LYS A 64 -23.36 16.59 2.94
N GLU A 65 -23.79 15.36 2.74
CA GLU A 65 -24.99 14.83 3.41
C GLU A 65 -24.79 14.63 4.91
N GLU A 66 -23.64 14.11 5.36
CA GLU A 66 -23.31 13.96 6.79
C GLU A 66 -23.32 15.31 7.53
N ILE A 67 -22.69 16.34 6.95
CA ILE A 67 -22.66 17.69 7.52
C ILE A 67 -24.08 18.25 7.63
N LYS A 68 -24.92 18.08 6.60
CA LYS A 68 -26.33 18.49 6.64
C LYS A 68 -27.10 17.77 7.73
N ASN A 69 -26.91 16.47 7.90
CA ASN A 69 -27.60 15.70 8.94
C ASN A 69 -27.17 16.13 10.34
N SER A 70 -25.88 16.44 10.53
CA SER A 70 -25.37 16.99 11.80
C SER A 70 -25.98 18.35 12.14
N ILE A 71 -26.11 19.24 11.15
CA ILE A 71 -26.79 20.53 11.32
C ILE A 71 -28.25 20.31 11.75
N LYS A 72 -29.00 19.45 11.05
CA LYS A 72 -30.39 19.11 11.40
C LYS A 72 -30.53 18.55 12.82
N LYS A 73 -29.58 17.73 13.28
CA LYS A 73 -29.58 17.21 14.64
C LYS A 73 -29.44 18.33 15.68
N HIS A 74 -28.57 19.31 15.43
CA HIS A 74 -28.45 20.47 16.30
C HIS A 74 -29.70 21.35 16.28
N GLU A 75 -30.32 21.56 15.11
CA GLU A 75 -31.59 22.30 14.97
C GLU A 75 -32.71 21.66 15.80
N TYR A 76 -32.85 20.33 15.71
CA TYR A 76 -33.82 19.58 16.50
C TYR A 76 -33.55 19.70 18.02
N GLY A 77 -32.28 19.71 18.43
CA GLY A 77 -31.89 19.95 19.82
C GLY A 77 -32.34 21.32 20.33
N ILE A 78 -32.17 22.37 19.53
CA ILE A 78 -32.63 23.73 19.88
C ILE A 78 -34.16 23.75 20.03
N GLU A 79 -34.90 23.14 19.08
CA GLU A 79 -36.36 23.08 19.12
C GLU A 79 -36.87 22.40 20.41
N LYS A 80 -36.22 21.32 20.84
CA LYS A 80 -36.54 20.63 22.08
C LYS A 80 -36.37 21.53 23.31
N GLU A 81 -35.30 22.31 23.39
CA GLU A 81 -35.07 23.21 24.52
C GLU A 81 -36.03 24.42 24.52
N ILE A 82 -36.40 24.94 23.35
CA ILE A 82 -37.44 25.99 23.24
C ILE A 82 -38.78 25.47 23.77
N ASN A 83 -39.18 24.25 23.39
CA ASN A 83 -40.42 23.66 23.87
C ASN A 83 -40.44 23.48 25.40
N LYS A 84 -39.29 23.12 26.01
CA LYS A 84 -39.18 23.06 27.48
C LYS A 84 -39.37 24.42 28.13
N LEU A 85 -38.75 25.47 27.58
CA LEU A 85 -38.92 26.84 28.06
C LEU A 85 -40.39 27.29 28.00
N GLU A 86 -41.11 26.95 26.93
CA GLU A 86 -42.54 27.28 26.79
C GLU A 86 -43.43 26.57 27.82
N ILE A 87 -43.10 25.33 28.18
CA ILE A 87 -43.81 24.58 29.23
C ILE A 87 -43.51 25.21 30.60
N LEU A 88 -42.23 25.46 30.92
CA LEU A 88 -41.82 26.08 32.18
C LEU A 88 -42.48 27.46 32.40
N ARG A 89 -42.57 28.26 31.33
CA ARG A 89 -43.25 29.57 31.34
C ARG A 89 -44.73 29.46 31.72
N LYS A 90 -45.39 28.34 31.41
CA LYS A 90 -46.79 28.09 31.77
C LYS A 90 -46.94 27.61 33.22
N GLU A 91 -45.89 27.05 33.81
CA GLU A 91 -45.90 26.42 35.15
C GLU A 91 -45.42 27.36 36.27
N ILE A 92 -44.56 28.34 35.98
CA ILE A 92 -43.98 29.26 36.99
C ILE A 92 -44.39 30.71 36.68
N LEU A 93 -44.97 31.40 37.68
CA LEU A 93 -45.41 32.81 37.59
C LEU A 93 -44.40 33.81 38.18
N GLU A 94 -43.30 33.35 38.79
CA GLU A 94 -42.27 34.22 39.37
C GLU A 94 -41.25 34.64 38.29
N ASN A 95 -41.20 35.94 37.99
CA ASN A 95 -40.42 36.49 36.87
C ASN A 95 -38.91 36.24 37.00
N ASP A 96 -38.33 36.29 38.20
CA ASP A 96 -36.87 36.32 38.37
C ASP A 96 -36.21 34.95 38.12
N GLU A 97 -36.81 33.84 38.55
CA GLU A 97 -36.29 32.49 38.28
C GLU A 97 -36.42 32.12 36.79
N PHE A 98 -37.54 32.48 36.17
CA PHE A 98 -37.76 32.27 34.73
C PHE A 98 -36.72 33.04 33.89
N ILE A 99 -36.46 34.32 34.21
CA ILE A 99 -35.45 35.14 33.51
C ILE A 99 -34.05 34.54 33.65
N ALA A 100 -33.70 34.03 34.84
CA ALA A 100 -32.40 33.40 35.07
C ALA A 100 -32.23 32.10 34.25
N GLU A 101 -33.28 31.31 34.11
CA GLU A 101 -33.26 30.07 33.31
C GLU A 101 -33.26 30.34 31.80
N GLU A 102 -34.05 31.31 31.33
CA GLU A 102 -34.04 31.76 29.94
C GLU A 102 -32.63 32.21 29.51
N LYS A 103 -31.94 32.97 30.35
CA LYS A 103 -30.56 33.41 30.09
C LYS A 103 -29.57 32.23 30.06
N ARG A 104 -29.75 31.23 30.93
CA ARG A 104 -28.92 30.01 30.96
C ARG A 104 -29.08 29.17 29.69
N ILE A 105 -30.32 28.88 29.30
CA ILE A 105 -30.61 28.09 28.10
C ILE A 105 -30.16 28.82 26.83
N LYS A 106 -30.33 30.14 26.75
CA LYS A 106 -29.82 30.95 25.63
C LYS A 106 -28.30 30.86 25.49
N ASN A 107 -27.57 30.99 26.59
CA ASN A 107 -26.11 30.84 26.59
C ASN A 107 -25.68 29.42 26.21
N TRP A 108 -26.38 28.41 26.72
CA TRP A 108 -26.10 27.01 26.40
C TRP A 108 -26.34 26.71 24.91
N ASN A 109 -27.45 27.16 24.34
CA ASN A 109 -27.76 27.01 22.91
C ASN A 109 -26.71 27.72 22.03
N GLU A 110 -26.23 28.89 22.43
CA GLU A 110 -25.18 29.59 21.67
C GLU A 110 -23.86 28.78 21.65
N GLU A 111 -23.43 28.26 22.81
CA GLU A 111 -22.17 27.51 22.93
C GLU A 111 -22.25 26.10 22.32
N VAL A 112 -23.35 25.37 22.55
CA VAL A 112 -23.46 23.94 22.24
C VAL A 112 -24.11 23.66 20.88
N HIS A 113 -24.91 24.59 20.35
CA HIS A 113 -25.60 24.39 19.06
C HIS A 113 -25.19 25.42 18.01
N ASN A 114 -25.39 26.73 18.26
CA ASN A 114 -25.21 27.75 17.22
C ASN A 114 -23.75 27.89 16.76
N LYS A 115 -22.80 27.92 17.70
CA LYS A 115 -21.37 27.97 17.35
C LYS A 115 -20.92 26.73 16.55
N PRO A 116 -21.25 25.49 16.94
CA PRO A 116 -21.00 24.31 16.12
C PRO A 116 -21.67 24.33 14.74
N ILE A 117 -22.94 24.73 14.65
CA ILE A 117 -23.65 24.87 13.36
C ILE A 117 -22.88 25.81 12.42
N LYS A 118 -22.50 27.01 12.89
CA LYS A 118 -21.71 27.96 12.07
C LYS A 118 -20.39 27.37 11.57
N LYS A 119 -19.69 26.58 12.40
CA LYS A 119 -18.47 25.89 11.98
C LYS A 119 -18.75 24.86 10.88
N LEU A 120 -19.81 24.08 11.03
CA LEU A 120 -20.23 23.07 10.05
C LEU A 120 -20.66 23.71 8.72
N GLU A 121 -21.36 24.84 8.75
CA GLU A 121 -21.75 25.60 7.56
C GLU A 121 -20.55 26.16 6.79
N ASN A 122 -19.54 26.66 7.50
CA ASN A 122 -18.30 27.14 6.88
C ASN A 122 -17.56 25.98 6.21
N LEU A 123 -17.43 24.84 6.90
CA LEU A 123 -16.82 23.64 6.31
C LEU A 123 -17.57 23.15 5.07
N TYR A 124 -18.91 23.20 5.10
CA TYR A 124 -19.75 22.83 3.95
C TYR A 124 -19.49 23.71 2.71
N LYS A 125 -19.21 25.01 2.92
CA LYS A 125 -18.88 25.96 1.87
C LYS A 125 -17.46 25.80 1.36
N GLU A 126 -16.52 25.52 2.25
CA GLU A 126 -15.11 25.36 1.89
C GLU A 126 -14.87 24.09 1.07
N ILE A 127 -15.52 22.96 1.39
CA ILE A 127 -15.27 21.69 0.69
C ILE A 127 -15.86 21.67 -0.74
N ASN A 128 -14.97 21.47 -1.72
CA ASN A 128 -15.27 21.43 -3.15
C ASN A 128 -14.41 20.39 -3.88
N GLN A 129 -14.52 20.29 -5.21
CA GLN A 129 -13.76 19.31 -5.99
C GLN A 129 -12.25 19.59 -6.02
N GLU A 130 -11.83 20.85 -5.98
CA GLU A 130 -10.44 21.27 -6.12
C GLU A 130 -9.65 21.01 -4.83
N ASN A 131 -10.29 21.10 -3.66
CA ASN A 131 -9.65 20.88 -2.37
C ASN A 131 -10.02 19.56 -1.69
N ILE A 132 -10.75 18.68 -2.38
CA ILE A 132 -11.21 17.40 -1.83
C ILE A 132 -10.06 16.54 -1.30
N TYR A 133 -8.89 16.62 -1.92
CA TYR A 133 -7.71 15.85 -1.50
C TYR A 133 -7.07 16.36 -0.24
N LYS A 134 -6.88 17.68 -0.14
CA LYS A 134 -6.43 18.31 1.10
C LYS A 134 -7.36 17.96 2.25
N PHE A 135 -8.67 18.03 1.99
CA PHE A 135 -9.70 17.61 2.94
C PHE A 135 -9.59 16.12 3.32
N ILE A 136 -9.43 15.21 2.34
CA ILE A 136 -9.26 13.76 2.59
C ILE A 136 -8.03 13.52 3.46
N ILE A 137 -6.89 14.15 3.16
CA ILE A 137 -5.65 14.00 3.92
C ILE A 137 -5.82 14.50 5.36
N GLU A 138 -6.39 15.70 5.54
CA GLU A 138 -6.65 16.28 6.86
C GLU A 138 -7.59 15.39 7.69
N LYS A 139 -8.70 14.96 7.10
CA LYS A 139 -9.67 14.07 7.78
C LYS A 139 -9.13 12.68 8.04
N TYR A 140 -8.35 12.11 7.13
CA TYR A 140 -7.69 10.83 7.33
C TYR A 140 -6.74 10.88 8.53
N ASN A 141 -5.94 11.95 8.65
CA ASN A 141 -5.03 12.13 9.76
C ASN A 141 -5.77 12.27 11.11
N GLU A 142 -6.84 13.08 11.16
CA GLU A 142 -7.68 13.22 12.36
C GLU A 142 -8.37 11.89 12.74
N ASN A 143 -8.95 11.20 11.75
CA ASN A 143 -9.68 9.97 11.97
C ASN A 143 -8.78 8.79 12.33
N ILE A 144 -7.54 8.71 11.81
CA ILE A 144 -6.59 7.67 12.24
C ILE A 144 -6.18 7.85 13.69
N GLU A 145 -5.88 9.08 14.12
CA GLU A 145 -5.50 9.31 15.51
C GLU A 145 -6.67 8.97 16.44
N SER A 146 -7.90 9.35 16.06
CA SER A 146 -9.12 8.93 16.76
C SER A 146 -9.32 7.41 16.74
N TYR A 147 -9.07 6.76 15.59
CA TYR A 147 -9.19 5.32 15.39
C TYR A 147 -8.21 4.53 16.25
N LYS A 148 -6.92 4.89 16.22
CA LYS A 148 -5.88 4.28 17.06
C LYS A 148 -6.17 4.46 18.54
N LEU A 149 -6.72 5.61 18.93
CA LEU A 149 -7.10 5.88 20.31
C LEU A 149 -8.31 5.04 20.72
N THR A 150 -9.31 4.92 19.86
CA THR A 150 -10.54 4.15 20.11
C THR A 150 -10.27 2.65 20.11
N GLU A 151 -9.47 2.12 19.17
CA GLU A 151 -8.99 0.74 19.13
C GLU A 151 -8.32 0.35 20.45
N LYS A 152 -7.48 1.26 20.98
CA LYS A 152 -6.76 1.06 22.24
C LYS A 152 -7.70 1.04 23.46
N ILE A 153 -8.85 1.71 23.40
CA ILE A 153 -9.77 1.91 24.53
C ILE A 153 -10.93 0.92 24.51
N THR A 154 -11.62 0.73 23.38
CA THR A 154 -12.95 0.09 23.35
C THR A 154 -12.94 -1.32 22.79
N LYS A 155 -11.94 -1.72 21.99
CA LYS A 155 -11.90 -2.99 21.23
C LYS A 155 -13.16 -3.29 20.38
N VAL A 156 -14.05 -2.33 20.20
CA VAL A 156 -15.32 -2.45 19.47
C VAL A 156 -15.42 -1.24 18.56
N PHE A 157 -15.59 -1.50 17.27
CA PHE A 157 -15.75 -0.47 16.25
C PHE A 157 -17.23 -0.20 15.99
N ASN A 158 -17.60 1.07 15.80
CA ASN A 158 -18.80 1.39 15.04
C ASN A 158 -18.54 0.99 13.56
N GLN A 159 -19.51 0.34 12.93
CA GLN A 159 -19.42 -0.15 11.55
C GLN A 159 -19.21 1.01 10.56
N GLU A 160 -19.79 2.17 10.85
CA GLU A 160 -19.65 3.36 10.01
C GLU A 160 -18.23 3.93 10.02
N ASP A 161 -17.64 4.12 11.21
CA ASP A 161 -16.28 4.67 11.34
C ASP A 161 -15.25 3.82 10.61
N TYR A 162 -15.44 2.50 10.60
CA TYR A 162 -14.57 1.56 9.90
C TYR A 162 -14.75 1.63 8.38
N LEU A 163 -15.99 1.73 7.88
CA LEU A 163 -16.26 1.92 6.46
C LEU A 163 -15.67 3.23 5.95
N TYR A 164 -15.85 4.33 6.69
CA TYR A 164 -15.26 5.62 6.35
C TYR A 164 -13.74 5.57 6.37
N ALA A 165 -13.13 4.90 7.34
CA ALA A 165 -11.68 4.72 7.39
C ALA A 165 -11.15 3.94 6.17
N ASN A 166 -11.82 2.87 5.74
CA ASN A 166 -11.44 2.10 4.55
C ASN A 166 -11.59 2.92 3.26
N ILE A 167 -12.68 3.67 3.12
CA ILE A 167 -12.88 4.58 1.98
C ILE A 167 -11.77 5.63 1.95
N LEU A 168 -11.46 6.25 3.09
CA LEU A 168 -10.37 7.23 3.21
C LEU A 168 -9.00 6.61 2.92
N GLU A 169 -8.73 5.39 3.37
CA GLU A 169 -7.49 4.67 3.08
C GLU A 169 -7.34 4.35 1.59
N LEU A 170 -8.41 3.89 0.94
CA LEU A 170 -8.41 3.64 -0.51
C LEU A 170 -8.19 4.93 -1.29
N LEU A 171 -8.85 6.03 -0.90
CA LEU A 171 -8.64 7.34 -1.50
C LEU A 171 -7.23 7.86 -1.31
N LEU A 172 -6.66 7.66 -0.13
CA LEU A 172 -5.29 8.06 0.14
C LEU A 172 -4.30 7.21 -0.67
N LYS A 173 -4.56 5.91 -0.86
CA LYS A 173 -3.81 5.08 -1.80
C LYS A 173 -3.93 5.60 -3.23
N GLU A 174 -5.09 6.08 -3.66
CA GLU A 174 -5.26 6.70 -4.98
C GLU A 174 -4.59 8.09 -5.10
N ILE A 175 -4.65 8.93 -4.06
CA ILE A 175 -3.96 10.22 -4.00
C ILE A 175 -2.45 10.01 -4.02
N TYR A 176 -1.95 9.08 -3.21
CA TYR A 176 -0.54 8.72 -3.22
C TYR A 176 -0.16 8.02 -4.52
N LYS A 177 -1.02 7.24 -5.17
CA LYS A 177 -0.76 6.79 -6.55
C LYS A 177 -0.66 7.96 -7.54
N GLU A 178 -1.47 9.01 -7.39
CA GLU A 178 -1.38 10.22 -8.20
C GLU A 178 -0.12 11.05 -7.90
N GLU A 179 0.40 11.04 -6.65
CA GLU A 179 1.56 11.80 -6.18
C GLU A 179 2.89 11.02 -6.14
N GLU A 180 2.88 9.70 -6.17
CA GLU A 180 4.08 8.87 -6.13
C GLU A 180 4.64 8.72 -7.54
N PRO A 181 5.74 9.38 -7.90
CA PRO A 181 6.61 8.80 -8.89
C PRO A 181 7.28 7.60 -8.20
N TYR A 182 6.60 6.44 -8.15
CA TYR A 182 6.96 5.22 -7.41
C TYR A 182 8.44 4.74 -7.63
N TYR A 183 9.09 5.30 -8.63
CA TYR A 183 10.45 5.04 -9.12
C TYR A 183 11.48 6.17 -8.87
N GLU A 184 11.08 7.41 -8.53
CA GLU A 184 12.01 8.52 -8.26
C GLU A 184 12.10 8.81 -6.76
N ILE A 185 13.30 8.73 -6.20
CA ILE A 185 13.60 9.32 -4.89
C ILE A 185 14.29 10.66 -5.16
N ASN A 186 13.73 11.73 -4.65
CA ASN A 186 14.34 13.06 -4.60
C ASN A 186 14.20 13.63 -3.18
N GLU A 187 14.80 14.80 -2.94
CA GLU A 187 14.75 15.43 -1.61
C GLU A 187 13.33 15.74 -1.14
N LYS A 188 12.36 15.92 -2.04
CA LYS A 188 10.98 16.29 -1.70
C LYS A 188 10.13 15.09 -1.28
N ASN A 189 10.46 13.88 -1.73
CA ASN A 189 9.65 12.69 -1.45
C ASN A 189 10.34 11.63 -0.59
N ASN A 190 11.61 11.84 -0.26
CA ASN A 190 12.35 10.98 0.66
C ASN A 190 12.07 11.34 2.13
N ARG A 191 10.93 10.86 2.63
CA ARG A 191 10.52 10.98 4.04
C ARG A 191 11.45 10.24 5.00
N LEU A 192 12.22 9.26 4.53
CA LEU A 192 13.18 8.58 5.38
C LEU A 192 14.30 9.53 5.82
N LYS A 193 14.82 10.39 4.92
CA LYS A 193 15.85 11.40 5.24
C LYS A 193 15.42 12.38 6.34
N GLU A 194 14.12 12.68 6.45
CA GLU A 194 13.59 13.56 7.50
C GLU A 194 13.81 13.00 8.92
N THR A 195 13.92 11.67 9.05
CA THR A 195 13.98 10.98 10.34
C THR A 195 15.20 10.11 10.53
N TYR A 196 15.98 9.84 9.47
CA TYR A 196 17.13 8.93 9.51
C TYR A 196 18.44 9.67 9.17
N GLU A 197 19.06 10.26 10.19
CA GLU A 197 20.30 11.05 10.05
C GLU A 197 21.51 10.25 9.55
N PHE A 198 21.52 8.92 9.76
CA PHE A 198 22.63 8.03 9.38
C PHE A 198 22.54 7.53 7.93
N ILE A 199 21.53 7.93 7.18
CA ILE A 199 21.26 7.40 5.83
C ILE A 199 22.42 7.69 4.87
N ASP A 200 23.00 8.88 4.97
CA ASP A 200 24.11 9.35 4.14
C ASP A 200 25.47 8.85 4.64
N GLU A 201 25.53 8.00 5.67
CA GLU A 201 26.77 7.28 6.03
C GLU A 201 26.98 6.05 5.14
N ASP A 202 25.92 5.55 4.50
CA ASP A 202 25.94 4.30 3.73
C ASP A 202 26.34 4.54 2.26
N GLU A 203 27.43 3.91 1.83
CA GLU A 203 27.90 3.99 0.45
C GLU A 203 26.92 3.38 -0.57
N GLN A 204 26.22 2.30 -0.20
CA GLN A 204 25.19 1.69 -1.06
C GLN A 204 23.99 2.62 -1.18
N TYR A 205 23.70 3.42 -0.15
CA TYR A 205 22.66 4.42 -0.20
C TYR A 205 23.04 5.54 -1.18
N LYS A 206 24.24 6.11 -1.05
CA LYS A 206 24.74 7.15 -1.96
C LYS A 206 24.72 6.71 -3.42
N LYS A 207 25.15 5.47 -3.69
CA LYS A 207 25.29 4.96 -5.06
C LYS A 207 23.96 4.52 -5.67
N TYR A 208 23.19 3.74 -4.92
CA TYR A 208 22.03 2.99 -5.43
C TYR A 208 20.70 3.27 -4.70
N GLY A 209 20.74 4.02 -3.59
CA GLY A 209 19.58 4.17 -2.72
C GLY A 209 19.19 2.84 -2.05
N LEU A 210 20.18 2.07 -1.59
CA LEU A 210 19.98 0.84 -0.81
C LEU A 210 20.59 1.00 0.58
N LEU A 211 20.03 0.34 1.59
CA LEU A 211 20.60 0.28 2.93
C LEU A 211 21.30 -1.05 3.13
N LYS A 212 22.61 -1.01 3.39
CA LYS A 212 23.46 -2.17 3.69
C LYS A 212 23.21 -2.65 5.12
N LEU A 213 22.90 -3.93 5.30
CA LEU A 213 22.85 -4.55 6.62
C LEU A 213 24.24 -4.54 7.27
N ASN A 214 24.28 -4.31 8.58
CA ASN A 214 25.51 -4.21 9.36
C ASN A 214 25.22 -4.44 10.86
N SER A 215 26.19 -4.16 11.73
CA SER A 215 26.02 -4.32 13.18
C SER A 215 24.85 -3.53 13.78
N ASN A 216 24.47 -2.42 13.14
CA ASN A 216 23.35 -1.58 13.59
C ASN A 216 22.04 -1.94 12.89
N ARG A 217 22.11 -2.38 11.63
CA ARG A 217 20.96 -2.67 10.76
C ARG A 217 20.80 -4.17 10.51
N ASN A 218 19.73 -4.73 11.06
CA ASN A 218 19.39 -6.13 10.90
C ASN A 218 18.08 -6.29 10.15
N LEU A 219 18.02 -7.25 9.23
CA LEU A 219 16.76 -7.63 8.58
C LEU A 219 15.92 -8.42 9.60
N GLU A 220 14.73 -7.90 9.92
CA GLU A 220 13.76 -8.63 10.73
C GLU A 220 13.25 -9.85 9.96
N LYS A 221 12.93 -10.94 10.67
CA LYS A 221 12.47 -12.18 10.05
C LYS A 221 11.19 -11.91 9.22
N PRO A 222 11.25 -12.04 7.88
CA PRO A 222 10.07 -11.86 7.06
C PRO A 222 9.10 -13.04 7.25
N MET A 223 7.81 -12.74 7.26
CA MET A 223 6.73 -13.73 7.27
C MET A 223 5.93 -13.60 5.98
N LEU A 224 5.76 -14.70 5.26
CA LEU A 224 5.02 -14.74 4.00
C LEU A 224 3.64 -14.11 4.15
N ASN A 225 3.26 -13.24 3.22
CA ASN A 225 1.96 -12.55 3.20
C ASN A 225 1.70 -11.68 4.45
N SER A 226 2.76 -11.26 5.16
CA SER A 226 2.67 -10.33 6.28
C SER A 226 3.54 -9.08 6.08
N PRO A 227 3.41 -8.37 4.94
CA PRO A 227 4.01 -7.06 4.79
C PRO A 227 3.36 -6.05 5.75
N PRO A 228 3.99 -4.90 6.00
CA PRO A 228 5.31 -4.51 5.51
C PRO A 228 6.47 -5.26 6.19
N TYR A 229 7.57 -5.40 5.47
CA TYR A 229 8.84 -5.92 5.99
C TYR A 229 9.74 -4.80 6.49
N TYR A 230 10.68 -5.14 7.38
CA TYR A 230 11.46 -4.15 8.09
C TYR A 230 12.95 -4.48 8.16
N ILE A 231 13.78 -3.44 8.01
CA ILE A 231 15.11 -3.40 8.61
C ILE A 231 14.97 -2.73 9.97
N HIS A 232 15.46 -3.36 11.03
CA HIS A 232 15.59 -2.74 12.33
C HIS A 232 16.98 -2.12 12.47
N ASP A 233 17.05 -0.80 12.60
CA ASP A 233 18.25 -0.08 13.00
C ASP A 233 18.20 0.16 14.51
N ASN A 234 19.11 -0.47 15.27
CA ASN A 234 19.17 -0.39 16.73
C ASN A 234 19.37 1.05 17.26
N ARG A 235 19.80 2.00 16.42
CA ARG A 235 19.97 3.41 16.80
C ARG A 235 18.69 4.22 16.66
N LYS A 236 17.71 3.78 15.86
CA LYS A 236 16.56 4.63 15.48
C LYS A 236 15.21 3.93 15.46
N GLY A 237 15.14 2.66 15.05
CA GLY A 237 13.89 1.91 14.97
C GLY A 237 13.70 1.20 13.63
N TYR A 238 12.43 1.07 13.22
CA TYR A 238 12.04 0.20 12.11
C TYR A 238 11.91 0.97 10.80
N ILE A 239 12.68 0.55 9.80
CA ILE A 239 12.69 1.08 8.43
C ILE A 239 11.88 0.11 7.55
N VAL A 240 10.78 0.60 6.99
CA VAL A 240 9.94 -0.18 6.07
C VAL A 240 10.70 -0.48 4.79
N LEU A 241 10.65 -1.72 4.31
CA LEU A 241 11.21 -2.13 3.02
C LEU A 241 10.30 -1.78 1.85
N ASP A 242 10.92 -1.62 0.69
CA ASP A 242 10.23 -1.38 -0.58
C ASP A 242 9.39 -2.61 -0.98
N SER A 243 8.13 -2.39 -1.39
CA SER A 243 7.17 -3.44 -1.76
C SER A 243 7.55 -4.21 -3.02
N ARG A 244 8.50 -3.71 -3.82
CA ARG A 244 9.02 -4.42 -5.01
C ARG A 244 9.98 -5.54 -4.66
N ILE A 245 10.39 -5.66 -3.40
CA ILE A 245 11.11 -6.83 -2.93
C ILE A 245 10.06 -7.89 -2.60
N LEU A 246 9.93 -8.90 -3.47
CA LEU A 246 8.92 -9.94 -3.32
C LEU A 246 9.17 -10.78 -2.05
N ASP A 247 8.08 -11.17 -1.40
CA ASP A 247 8.07 -11.89 -0.11
C ASP A 247 8.99 -13.11 -0.14
N GLU A 248 8.85 -13.97 -1.14
CA GLU A 248 9.62 -15.20 -1.31
C GLU A 248 11.11 -14.90 -1.52
N ALA A 249 11.43 -13.86 -2.29
CA ALA A 249 12.80 -13.43 -2.52
C ALA A 249 13.43 -12.91 -1.22
N LEU A 250 12.71 -12.08 -0.45
CA LEU A 250 13.18 -11.56 0.83
C LEU A 250 13.36 -12.66 1.87
N ILE A 251 12.42 -13.61 1.94
CA ILE A 251 12.51 -14.79 2.81
C ILE A 251 13.74 -15.62 2.46
N LYS A 252 14.00 -15.86 1.17
CA LYS A 252 15.20 -16.59 0.74
C LYS A 252 16.48 -15.83 1.09
N LEU A 253 16.54 -14.52 0.84
CA LEU A 253 17.68 -13.68 1.22
C LEU A 253 17.92 -13.69 2.74
N TYR A 254 16.86 -13.67 3.54
CA TYR A 254 16.96 -13.78 4.99
C TYR A 254 17.63 -15.09 5.41
N TYR A 255 17.16 -16.25 4.93
CA TYR A 255 17.73 -17.54 5.30
C TYR A 255 19.17 -17.70 4.79
N LEU A 256 19.46 -17.33 3.55
CA LEU A 256 20.82 -17.34 3.03
C LEU A 256 21.78 -16.47 3.87
N LYS A 257 21.29 -15.37 4.43
CA LYS A 257 22.06 -14.52 5.34
C LYS A 257 22.26 -15.17 6.71
N GLN A 258 21.23 -15.82 7.28
CA GLN A 258 21.34 -16.56 8.55
C GLN A 258 22.30 -17.74 8.44
N ASP A 259 22.34 -18.40 7.28
CA ASP A 259 23.23 -19.52 6.99
C ASP A 259 24.67 -19.07 6.66
N ASN A 260 24.96 -17.77 6.78
CA ASN A 260 26.25 -17.15 6.46
C ASN A 260 26.71 -17.35 5.00
N LEU A 261 25.79 -17.62 4.08
CA LEU A 261 26.07 -17.73 2.65
C LEU A 261 26.10 -16.34 1.98
N ILE A 262 25.41 -15.36 2.56
CA ILE A 262 25.47 -13.96 2.17
C ILE A 262 26.35 -13.17 3.14
N THR A 263 27.38 -12.53 2.58
CA THR A 263 28.24 -11.62 3.35
C THR A 263 27.62 -10.23 3.40
N ASP A 264 27.44 -9.60 2.26
CA ASP A 264 26.89 -8.26 2.16
C ASP A 264 25.49 -8.31 1.54
N LEU A 265 24.49 -7.82 2.29
CA LEU A 265 23.12 -7.66 1.82
C LEU A 265 22.71 -6.20 1.94
N SER A 266 22.23 -5.62 0.85
CA SER A 266 21.68 -4.27 0.81
C SER A 266 20.26 -4.31 0.23
N LEU A 267 19.33 -3.63 0.89
CA LEU A 267 17.91 -3.67 0.55
C LEU A 267 17.36 -2.26 0.37
N ARG A 268 16.42 -2.10 -0.55
CA ARG A 268 15.75 -0.81 -0.78
C ARG A 268 14.73 -0.54 0.31
N ALA A 269 14.83 0.61 0.95
CA ALA A 269 13.81 1.09 1.88
C ALA A 269 12.62 1.71 1.14
N ASN A 270 11.47 1.74 1.80
CA ASN A 270 10.34 2.56 1.38
C ASN A 270 10.58 4.01 1.80
N TYR A 271 11.11 4.80 0.88
CA TYR A 271 11.48 6.20 1.13
C TYR A 271 10.30 7.14 1.35
N TYR A 272 9.07 6.69 1.09
CA TYR A 272 7.83 7.44 1.37
C TYR A 272 7.34 7.25 2.80
N LYS A 273 7.99 6.38 3.59
CA LYS A 273 7.69 6.17 5.00
C LYS A 273 8.82 6.73 5.87
N ARG A 274 8.43 7.37 6.97
CA ARG A 274 9.34 7.72 8.07
C ARG A 274 9.71 6.47 8.87
N ILE A 275 10.77 6.55 9.66
CA ILE A 275 11.08 5.49 10.64
C ILE A 275 9.92 5.32 11.60
N GLN A 276 9.60 4.06 11.90
CA GLN A 276 8.58 3.69 12.86
C GLN A 276 9.23 3.31 14.19
N GLU A 277 8.70 3.85 15.29
CA GLU A 277 9.12 3.48 16.65
C GLU A 277 8.67 2.05 17.01
N ASN A 278 7.55 1.60 16.45
CA ASN A 278 6.98 0.28 16.71
C ASN A 278 6.62 -0.42 15.41
N ARG A 279 6.78 -1.75 15.40
CA ARG A 279 6.39 -2.61 14.28
C ARG A 279 4.88 -2.58 14.08
N ARG A 280 4.44 -2.34 12.85
CA ARG A 280 3.05 -2.60 12.42
C ARG A 280 3.02 -3.86 11.56
N ILE A 281 2.27 -4.86 12.00
CA ILE A 281 2.06 -6.11 11.26
C ILE A 281 0.67 -6.03 10.65
N LEU A 282 0.57 -6.08 9.33
CA LEU A 282 -0.69 -6.35 8.66
C LEU A 282 -0.72 -7.84 8.36
N ILE A 283 -1.80 -8.51 8.76
CA ILE A 283 -2.03 -9.92 8.49
C ILE A 283 -3.11 -9.97 7.41
N TYR A 284 -2.74 -10.33 6.19
CA TYR A 284 -3.70 -10.61 5.13
C TYR A 284 -3.93 -12.12 5.09
N GLU A 285 -5.08 -12.58 5.54
CA GLU A 285 -5.50 -13.98 5.36
C GLU A 285 -5.94 -14.19 3.90
N GLU A 286 -5.00 -14.47 3.01
CA GLU A 286 -5.32 -15.10 1.72
C GLU A 286 -4.85 -16.56 1.73
N ARG A 287 -5.77 -17.48 1.41
CA ARG A 287 -5.45 -18.88 1.12
C ARG A 287 -4.63 -18.94 -0.16
N ALA A 288 -3.31 -18.92 -0.03
CA ALA A 288 -2.41 -19.21 -1.14
C ALA A 288 -2.54 -20.70 -1.53
N PHE A 289 -3.19 -20.98 -2.66
CA PHE A 289 -3.01 -22.24 -3.36
C PHE A 289 -1.88 -22.06 -4.38
N GLY A 290 -0.76 -22.75 -4.16
CA GLY A 290 0.40 -22.77 -5.04
C GLY A 290 0.64 -24.16 -5.62
N LYS A 291 0.74 -24.22 -6.95
CA LYS A 291 0.98 -25.41 -7.78
C LYS A 291 2.37 -26.00 -7.49
N TYR A 292 2.49 -27.33 -7.47
CA TYR A 292 3.77 -28.02 -7.35
C TYR A 292 4.61 -27.84 -8.63
N PHE A 293 5.91 -27.57 -8.44
CA PHE A 293 6.94 -27.51 -9.48
C PHE A 293 7.86 -28.75 -9.37
N SER A 294 8.30 -29.30 -10.51
CA SER A 294 9.03 -30.58 -10.65
C SER A 294 10.22 -30.43 -11.61
N PHE A 295 11.31 -31.16 -11.33
CA PHE A 295 12.62 -31.15 -12.01
C PHE A 295 12.83 -32.44 -12.85
N GLU A 296 13.02 -32.41 -14.19
CA GLU A 296 13.67 -33.49 -14.99
C GLU A 296 14.44 -33.11 -16.31
N ASN A 297 15.81 -33.15 -16.27
CA ASN A 297 16.93 -33.21 -17.28
C ASN A 297 17.35 -32.11 -18.32
N LEU A 298 18.56 -31.50 -18.22
CA LEU A 298 18.95 -30.22 -18.83
C LEU A 298 20.55 -29.99 -18.88
N LYS A 299 21.31 -29.82 -20.01
CA LYS A 299 22.67 -29.11 -20.01
C LYS A 299 23.21 -28.19 -21.17
N ASN A 300 23.79 -26.99 -20.84
CA ASN A 300 24.67 -25.98 -21.53
C ASN A 300 24.25 -24.76 -22.45
N LEU A 301 25.10 -23.70 -22.48
CA LEU A 301 24.77 -22.28 -22.68
C LEU A 301 25.70 -21.43 -23.61
N ILE A 302 25.11 -20.56 -24.46
CA ILE A 302 25.67 -19.47 -25.31
C ILE A 302 24.72 -18.23 -25.13
N PRO A 303 25.05 -16.95 -25.44
CA PRO A 303 24.07 -15.87 -25.33
C PRO A 303 22.77 -16.19 -26.06
N THR A 304 21.65 -16.12 -25.34
CA THR A 304 20.37 -16.66 -25.80
C THR A 304 19.31 -15.57 -25.72
N LYS A 305 18.63 -15.36 -26.85
CA LYS A 305 17.30 -14.74 -26.85
C LYS A 305 16.29 -15.86 -26.99
N LEU A 306 15.47 -16.06 -25.97
CA LEU A 306 14.26 -16.87 -26.11
C LEU A 306 13.10 -15.96 -26.43
N TYR A 307 12.17 -16.41 -27.27
CA TYR A 307 10.97 -15.67 -27.61
C TYR A 307 9.76 -16.62 -27.60
N SER A 308 8.66 -16.19 -27.00
CA SER A 308 7.42 -16.96 -26.97
C SER A 308 6.59 -16.62 -28.20
N THR A 309 6.23 -17.59 -29.02
CA THR A 309 5.31 -17.36 -30.16
C THR A 309 3.85 -17.16 -29.72
N VAL A 310 3.54 -17.43 -28.45
CA VAL A 310 2.20 -17.29 -27.88
C VAL A 310 1.98 -15.89 -27.31
N THR A 311 2.94 -15.37 -26.56
CA THR A 311 2.85 -14.05 -25.90
C THR A 311 3.71 -12.98 -26.56
N ASN A 312 4.56 -13.34 -27.52
CA ASN A 312 5.57 -12.46 -28.14
C ASN A 312 6.61 -11.90 -27.14
N ASN A 313 6.60 -12.35 -25.88
CA ASN A 313 7.59 -12.00 -24.88
C ASN A 313 8.98 -12.52 -25.26
N SER A 314 10.02 -11.81 -24.84
CA SER A 314 11.42 -12.19 -25.04
C SER A 314 12.18 -12.20 -23.74
N LEU A 315 13.06 -13.20 -23.58
CA LEU A 315 13.99 -13.31 -22.47
C LEU A 315 15.42 -13.20 -23.01
N TRP A 316 16.10 -12.11 -22.68
CA TRP A 316 17.50 -11.89 -23.03
C TRP A 316 18.42 -12.41 -21.95
N ILE A 317 19.43 -13.18 -22.36
CA ILE A 317 20.39 -13.75 -21.43
C ILE A 317 21.80 -13.54 -21.98
N ASN A 318 22.57 -12.73 -21.25
CA ASN A 318 23.93 -12.36 -21.62
C ASN A 318 24.91 -12.96 -20.61
N ILE A 319 25.90 -13.73 -21.09
CA ILE A 319 26.95 -14.32 -20.27
C ILE A 319 28.29 -13.79 -20.76
N LYS A 320 29.01 -13.09 -19.88
CA LYS A 320 30.34 -12.54 -20.19
C LYS A 320 31.18 -12.48 -18.93
N ASN A 321 32.41 -12.99 -18.98
CA ASN A 321 33.41 -12.86 -17.91
C ASN A 321 32.89 -13.29 -16.51
N ARG A 322 32.20 -14.43 -16.42
CA ARG A 322 31.56 -14.93 -15.18
C ARG A 322 30.46 -14.01 -14.60
N SER A 323 29.92 -13.12 -15.42
CA SER A 323 28.68 -12.38 -15.17
C SER A 323 27.59 -12.93 -16.09
N ILE A 324 26.39 -13.05 -15.54
CA ILE A 324 25.17 -13.46 -16.23
C ILE A 324 24.12 -12.38 -15.97
N THR A 325 23.51 -11.86 -17.03
CA THR A 325 22.39 -10.93 -16.95
C THR A 325 21.17 -11.56 -17.61
N PHE A 326 20.05 -11.57 -16.91
CA PHE A 326 18.74 -11.91 -17.46
C PHE A 326 17.91 -10.65 -17.53
N GLU A 327 17.27 -10.39 -18.67
CA GLU A 327 16.31 -9.30 -18.83
C GLU A 327 15.05 -9.81 -19.52
N GLU A 328 13.90 -9.51 -18.93
CA GLU A 328 12.60 -9.83 -19.51
C GLU A 328 12.04 -8.61 -20.28
N LEU A 329 11.73 -8.84 -21.55
CA LEU A 329 11.01 -7.90 -22.42
C LEU A 329 9.61 -8.46 -22.69
N LEU A 330 8.58 -7.73 -22.29
CA LEU A 330 7.17 -8.13 -22.47
C LEU A 330 6.59 -7.47 -23.72
N ASP A 331 5.69 -8.15 -24.42
CA ASP A 331 4.90 -7.55 -25.50
C ASP A 331 3.76 -6.69 -24.93
N ASP A 332 3.12 -7.19 -23.87
CA ASP A 332 2.08 -6.50 -23.09
C ASP A 332 2.66 -5.59 -22.01
N PHE A 333 3.70 -4.83 -22.35
CA PHE A 333 4.37 -3.96 -21.39
C PHE A 333 3.45 -2.86 -20.88
N GLU A 334 3.48 -2.64 -19.57
CA GLU A 334 2.75 -1.54 -18.94
C GLU A 334 3.49 -0.22 -19.19
N ILE A 335 2.81 0.73 -19.85
CA ILE A 335 3.23 2.13 -19.83
C ILE A 335 2.75 2.68 -18.49
N GLU A 336 3.67 3.14 -17.64
CA GLU A 336 3.31 3.75 -16.36
C GLU A 336 2.49 5.02 -16.63
N ASP A 337 1.17 4.92 -16.37
CA ASP A 337 0.19 5.98 -16.62
C ASP A 337 0.75 7.33 -16.16
N LYS A 338 0.98 8.22 -17.14
CA LYS A 338 1.52 9.60 -17.07
C LYS A 338 3.00 9.81 -17.41
N LYS A 339 3.85 8.79 -17.52
CA LYS A 339 5.25 8.99 -17.95
C LYS A 339 5.60 7.92 -18.99
N GLU A 340 5.70 8.35 -20.25
CA GLU A 340 5.92 7.57 -21.48
C GLU A 340 7.23 6.75 -21.49
N PHE A 341 7.41 5.85 -20.53
CA PHE A 341 8.54 4.94 -20.46
C PHE A 341 8.08 3.51 -20.19
N ILE A 342 8.87 2.58 -20.70
CA ILE A 342 8.68 1.14 -20.59
C ILE A 342 9.66 0.63 -19.53
N LYS A 343 9.17 -0.23 -18.63
CA LYS A 343 9.93 -0.76 -17.50
C LYS A 343 10.21 -2.24 -17.72
N THR A 344 11.48 -2.63 -17.69
CA THR A 344 11.91 -4.05 -17.74
C THR A 344 12.50 -4.48 -16.41
N GLN A 345 12.54 -5.79 -16.18
CA GLN A 345 13.15 -6.39 -14.99
C GLN A 345 14.44 -7.11 -15.36
N VAL A 346 15.46 -6.91 -14.52
CA VAL A 346 16.79 -7.47 -14.72
C VAL A 346 17.27 -8.17 -13.46
N ILE A 347 17.79 -9.38 -13.62
CA ILE A 347 18.59 -10.07 -12.61
C ILE A 347 20.01 -10.16 -13.12
N HIS A 348 20.95 -9.56 -12.40
CA HIS A 348 22.38 -9.65 -12.67
C HIS A 348 23.03 -10.56 -11.63
N CYS A 349 23.85 -11.51 -12.08
CA CYS A 349 24.51 -12.50 -11.25
C CYS A 349 25.99 -12.61 -11.64
N GLU A 350 26.89 -12.51 -10.68
CA GLU A 350 28.30 -12.88 -10.89
C GLU A 350 28.63 -14.13 -10.06
N TYR A 351 29.51 -14.95 -10.61
CA TYR A 351 29.87 -16.22 -10.00
C TYR A 351 31.36 -16.52 -10.09
N PHE A 352 31.81 -17.43 -9.23
CA PHE A 352 33.13 -18.00 -9.27
C PHE A 352 33.06 -19.52 -9.09
N GLU A 353 34.16 -20.17 -9.43
CA GLU A 353 34.35 -21.60 -9.29
C GLU A 353 35.37 -21.84 -8.18
N ASP A 354 35.08 -22.79 -7.30
CA ASP A 354 36.02 -23.28 -6.29
C ASP A 354 35.81 -24.78 -6.10
N LYS A 355 36.89 -25.57 -6.28
CA LYS A 355 36.87 -27.04 -6.19
C LYS A 355 35.76 -27.68 -7.05
N GLU A 356 35.66 -27.26 -8.31
CA GLU A 356 34.68 -27.76 -9.31
C GLU A 356 33.21 -27.42 -8.99
N GLU A 357 32.95 -26.64 -7.94
CA GLU A 357 31.63 -26.14 -7.57
C GLU A 357 31.49 -24.66 -7.90
N PHE A 358 30.29 -24.24 -8.33
CA PHE A 358 29.99 -22.86 -8.67
C PHE A 358 29.26 -22.14 -7.54
N TYR A 359 29.69 -20.91 -7.26
CA TYR A 359 29.13 -20.06 -6.21
C TYR A 359 28.78 -18.69 -6.77
N ILE A 360 27.61 -18.17 -6.39
CA ILE A 360 27.18 -16.81 -6.66
C ILE A 360 27.92 -15.89 -5.66
N SER A 361 28.75 -15.00 -6.20
CA SER A 361 29.39 -13.92 -5.43
C SER A 361 28.55 -12.67 -5.33
N HIS A 362 27.73 -12.43 -6.35
CA HIS A 362 26.94 -11.22 -6.49
C HIS A 362 25.60 -11.53 -7.15
N ILE A 363 24.50 -10.97 -6.61
CA ILE A 363 23.20 -11.02 -7.26
C ILE A 363 22.38 -9.76 -6.95
N ASP A 364 21.87 -9.14 -8.01
CA ASP A 364 21.10 -7.91 -7.95
C ASP A 364 19.79 -8.05 -8.72
N HIS A 365 18.74 -7.42 -8.22
CA HIS A 365 17.52 -7.17 -8.98
C HIS A 365 17.37 -5.68 -9.29
N GLU A 366 17.11 -5.37 -10.56
CA GLU A 366 16.99 -4.02 -11.07
C GLU A 366 15.79 -3.83 -11.99
N TYR A 367 15.24 -2.62 -12.00
CA TYR A 367 14.40 -2.14 -13.09
C TYR A 367 15.21 -1.23 -14.01
N ILE A 368 15.08 -1.43 -15.32
CA ILE A 368 15.59 -0.53 -16.37
C ILE A 368 14.40 0.16 -17.02
N PHE A 369 14.60 1.42 -17.41
CA PHE A 369 13.56 2.26 -18.00
C PHE A 369 13.99 2.67 -19.40
N TYR A 370 13.11 2.49 -20.37
CA TYR A 370 13.32 2.78 -21.79
C TYR A 370 12.30 3.80 -22.29
N SER A 371 12.67 4.68 -23.21
CA SER A 371 11.67 5.27 -24.11
C SER A 371 11.08 4.19 -25.03
N PHE A 372 10.01 4.51 -25.75
CA PHE A 372 9.45 3.61 -26.76
C PHE A 372 10.51 3.25 -27.82
N ASP A 373 11.21 4.24 -28.36
CA ASP A 373 12.26 4.03 -29.36
C ASP A 373 13.43 3.19 -28.82
N GLU A 374 13.88 3.47 -27.59
CA GLU A 374 14.95 2.68 -26.96
C GLU A 374 14.52 1.22 -26.75
N TYR A 375 13.23 0.99 -26.46
CA TYR A 375 12.68 -0.35 -26.26
C TYR A 375 12.55 -1.13 -27.57
N GLU A 376 12.06 -0.49 -28.64
CA GLU A 376 12.00 -1.09 -29.97
C GLU A 376 13.39 -1.52 -30.46
N GLU A 377 14.41 -0.70 -30.21
CA GLU A 377 15.78 -1.06 -30.52
C GLU A 377 16.32 -2.14 -29.57
N ARG A 378 15.95 -2.12 -28.27
CA ARG A 378 16.30 -3.16 -27.29
C ARG A 378 15.79 -4.55 -27.67
N ILE A 379 14.63 -4.63 -28.31
CA ILE A 379 14.10 -5.89 -28.83
C ILE A 379 15.04 -6.48 -29.89
N LYS A 380 15.71 -5.64 -30.68
CA LYS A 380 16.56 -6.05 -31.81
C LYS A 380 18.03 -6.21 -31.40
N ASP A 381 18.51 -5.36 -30.49
CA ASP A 381 19.91 -5.25 -30.08
C ASP A 381 20.10 -5.38 -28.56
N ILE A 382 20.89 -6.37 -28.17
CA ILE A 382 21.27 -6.64 -26.78
C ILE A 382 22.26 -5.62 -26.19
N GLU A 383 22.78 -4.68 -26.97
CA GLU A 383 23.63 -3.60 -26.47
C GLU A 383 22.87 -2.28 -26.26
N GLN A 384 21.65 -2.15 -26.80
CA GLN A 384 20.80 -0.99 -26.55
C GLN A 384 20.46 -0.88 -25.07
N LYS A 385 20.67 0.31 -24.49
CA LYS A 385 20.40 0.58 -23.07
C LYS A 385 19.15 1.45 -22.92
N GLY A 386 18.43 1.26 -21.83
CA GLY A 386 17.38 2.19 -21.40
C GLY A 386 17.99 3.32 -20.59
N ASN A 387 17.85 4.55 -21.06
CA ASN A 387 18.49 5.72 -20.43
C ASN A 387 17.51 6.81 -20.03
N ILE A 388 16.21 6.64 -20.32
CA ILE A 388 15.20 7.64 -19.95
C ILE A 388 15.19 7.91 -18.44
N LYS A 389 15.59 6.94 -17.61
CA LYS A 389 15.81 7.10 -16.16
C LYS A 389 16.97 6.28 -15.64
N LYS A 390 17.49 6.72 -14.48
CA LYS A 390 18.43 5.93 -13.69
C LYS A 390 17.76 4.61 -13.28
N LYS A 391 18.45 3.50 -13.52
CA LYS A 391 18.02 2.16 -13.08
C LYS A 391 17.76 2.10 -11.58
N LEU A 392 16.81 1.25 -11.20
CA LEU A 392 16.34 1.13 -9.83
C LEU A 392 16.64 -0.26 -9.27
N LYS A 393 17.57 -0.37 -8.34
CA LYS A 393 17.86 -1.62 -7.61
C LYS A 393 16.88 -1.81 -6.46
N THR A 394 16.37 -3.03 -6.28
CA THR A 394 15.54 -3.40 -5.11
C THR A 394 16.35 -4.11 -4.04
N PHE A 395 17.27 -4.99 -4.42
CA PHE A 395 18.26 -5.57 -3.52
C PHE A 395 19.60 -5.73 -4.23
N LYS A 396 20.65 -5.88 -3.41
CA LYS A 396 22.00 -6.16 -3.85
C LYS A 396 22.71 -7.08 -2.86
N VAL A 397 23.28 -8.16 -3.39
CA VAL A 397 24.11 -9.11 -2.65
C VAL A 397 25.53 -9.01 -3.20
N ASP A 398 26.53 -8.92 -2.32
CA ASP A 398 27.94 -8.93 -2.72
C ASP A 398 28.79 -9.81 -1.80
N ASN A 399 30.02 -10.09 -2.27
CA ASN A 399 31.06 -10.79 -1.51
C ASN A 399 30.58 -12.12 -0.90
N SER A 400 29.60 -12.75 -1.56
CA SER A 400 28.88 -13.89 -1.03
C SER A 400 29.46 -15.20 -1.54
N ARG A 401 29.05 -16.30 -0.92
CA ARG A 401 29.42 -17.65 -1.35
C ARG A 401 28.17 -18.50 -1.31
N ILE A 402 27.22 -18.18 -2.18
CA ILE A 402 25.96 -18.91 -2.26
C ILE A 402 26.13 -20.04 -3.27
N PRO A 403 26.02 -21.32 -2.90
CA PRO A 403 26.00 -22.41 -3.86
C PRO A 403 24.88 -22.20 -4.88
N PHE A 404 25.14 -22.48 -6.16
CA PHE A 404 24.08 -22.43 -7.17
C PHE A 404 22.95 -23.42 -6.85
N ILE A 405 23.27 -24.55 -6.22
CA ILE A 405 22.32 -25.58 -5.81
C ILE A 405 22.29 -25.70 -4.29
N ILE A 406 21.11 -25.54 -3.69
CA ILE A 406 20.85 -25.82 -2.27
C ILE A 406 19.58 -26.66 -2.19
N ASP A 407 19.63 -27.81 -1.52
CA ASP A 407 18.51 -28.76 -1.41
C ASP A 407 17.88 -29.11 -2.78
N ASN A 408 18.73 -29.40 -3.77
CA ASN A 408 18.35 -29.66 -5.17
C ASN A 408 17.59 -28.51 -5.85
N LYS A 409 17.67 -27.28 -5.33
CA LYS A 409 17.07 -26.08 -5.94
C LYS A 409 18.13 -25.15 -6.48
N ASN A 410 17.99 -24.77 -7.74
CA ASN A 410 18.81 -23.73 -8.34
C ASN A 410 18.42 -22.35 -7.78
N ILE A 411 19.34 -21.70 -7.07
CA ILE A 411 19.10 -20.42 -6.39
C ILE A 411 18.89 -19.28 -7.37
N LEU A 412 19.62 -19.25 -8.47
CA LEU A 412 19.45 -18.23 -9.51
C LEU A 412 18.07 -18.35 -10.18
N LEU A 413 17.68 -19.57 -10.56
CA LEU A 413 16.35 -19.86 -11.08
C LEU A 413 15.25 -19.51 -10.07
N PHE A 414 15.47 -19.76 -8.77
CA PHE A 414 14.51 -19.37 -7.74
C PHE A 414 14.23 -17.86 -7.79
N PHE A 415 15.26 -17.01 -7.85
CA PHE A 415 15.08 -15.55 -7.92
C PHE A 415 14.43 -15.13 -9.23
N LEU A 416 14.86 -15.67 -10.38
CA LEU A 416 14.23 -15.41 -11.68
C LEU A 416 12.73 -15.76 -11.65
N ASN A 417 12.38 -16.90 -11.04
CA ASN A 417 11.00 -17.33 -10.85
C ASN A 417 10.20 -16.50 -9.84
N GLN A 418 10.81 -15.61 -9.06
CA GLN A 418 10.01 -14.65 -8.30
C GLN A 418 9.64 -13.45 -9.18
N TYR A 419 10.60 -12.91 -9.91
CA TYR A 419 10.43 -11.61 -10.59
C TYR A 419 9.82 -11.69 -11.98
N PHE A 420 10.17 -12.67 -12.81
CA PHE A 420 9.84 -12.63 -14.25
C PHE A 420 8.47 -13.25 -14.55
N LYS A 421 7.69 -12.70 -15.47
CA LYS A 421 6.37 -13.24 -15.85
C LYS A 421 6.47 -14.47 -16.76
N SER A 422 7.48 -14.53 -17.62
CA SER A 422 7.70 -15.53 -18.69
C SER A 422 8.34 -16.80 -18.14
N LYS A 423 7.59 -17.51 -17.28
CA LYS A 423 8.06 -18.75 -16.63
C LYS A 423 8.38 -19.84 -17.65
N ASP A 424 7.62 -19.91 -18.74
CA ASP A 424 7.85 -20.81 -19.86
C ASP A 424 9.25 -20.63 -20.46
N LEU A 425 9.66 -19.38 -20.74
CA LEU A 425 10.99 -19.08 -21.29
C LEU A 425 12.10 -19.37 -20.28
N LEU A 426 11.88 -19.11 -18.99
CA LEU A 426 12.84 -19.53 -17.96
C LEU A 426 12.99 -21.05 -17.92
N LEU A 427 11.87 -21.78 -17.97
CA LEU A 427 11.92 -23.24 -18.02
C LEU A 427 12.67 -23.73 -19.24
N GLU A 428 12.39 -23.16 -20.42
CA GLU A 428 13.12 -23.47 -21.66
C GLU A 428 14.62 -23.17 -21.55
N TYR A 429 15.03 -22.03 -21.01
CA TYR A 429 16.45 -21.73 -20.92
C TYR A 429 17.17 -22.64 -19.93
N PHE A 430 16.56 -22.81 -18.77
CA PHE A 430 17.09 -23.73 -17.79
C PHE A 430 16.94 -25.14 -18.28
N GLN A 431 16.29 -25.42 -19.45
CA GLN A 431 16.28 -26.72 -20.14
C GLN A 431 17.66 -27.30 -20.40
N LYS A 432 18.68 -26.54 -19.99
CA LYS A 432 20.04 -27.00 -19.86
C LYS A 432 20.77 -26.94 -18.43
N TYR A 433 20.18 -27.27 -17.24
CA TYR A 433 20.80 -27.75 -15.94
C TYR A 433 20.12 -28.89 -15.09
N GLU A 434 20.09 -30.15 -15.55
CA GLU A 434 19.63 -31.37 -14.92
C GLU A 434 20.38 -32.57 -15.55
#